data_AF-A0A3G9G7V4-F1
#
_entry.id   AF-A0A3G9G7V4-F1
#
_cell.length_a   1.000
_cell.length_b   1.000
_cell.length_c   1.000
_cell.angle_alpha   90.00
_cell.angle_beta   90.00
_cell.angle_gamma   90.00
#
_symmetry.space_group_name_H-M   'P 1'
#
loop_
_entity.id
_entity.type
_entity.pdbx_description
1 polymer ?
#
loop_
_entity_poly.entity_id
_entity_poly.type
_entity_poly.pdbx_seq_one_letter_code
_entity_poly.pdbx_strand_id
1 'polypeptide(L)'
;MLQLGQDFQVFADKRHLFRLPADVRAVADNYTHLTEQPTLFYALSLGIQVSGLADQLFVVLAWIYVLLRIVHSLVQGIGNHVILRFCVFAASTGILAYMTLRAIRLVFDF
;
A
#
# COMPACT_ATOMS: atom_id res chain seq x y z
N MET A 1 -28.56 -26.07 -15.06
CA MET A 1 -28.71 -24.70 -14.53
C MET A 1 -27.58 -24.50 -13.51
N LEU A 2 -26.51 -23.83 -13.93
CA LEU A 2 -25.22 -23.75 -13.23
C LEU A 2 -25.34 -22.89 -11.96
N GLN A 3 -25.04 -23.46 -10.78
CA GLN A 3 -24.87 -22.72 -9.51
C GLN A 3 -23.53 -21.96 -9.40
N LEU A 4 -22.78 -21.85 -10.51
CA LEU A 4 -21.44 -21.27 -10.59
C LEU A 4 -21.35 -19.78 -10.17
N GLY A 5 -22.49 -19.08 -10.02
CA GLY A 5 -22.54 -17.71 -9.52
C GLY A 5 -22.52 -17.56 -7.99
N GLN A 6 -22.98 -18.57 -7.24
CA GLN A 6 -22.99 -18.52 -5.77
C GLN A 6 -21.61 -18.86 -5.18
N ASP A 7 -20.87 -19.78 -5.81
CA ASP A 7 -19.53 -20.19 -5.37
C ASP A 7 -18.54 -19.02 -5.41
N PHE A 8 -18.63 -18.14 -6.42
CA PHE A 8 -17.74 -16.97 -6.51
C PHE A 8 -17.95 -15.99 -5.36
N GLN A 9 -19.19 -15.80 -4.90
CA GLN A 9 -19.49 -14.97 -3.73
C GLN A 9 -18.91 -15.59 -2.44
N VAL A 10 -18.87 -16.93 -2.35
CA VAL A 10 -18.20 -17.67 -1.28
C VAL A 10 -16.68 -17.53 -1.35
N PHE A 11 -16.06 -17.35 -2.51
CA PHE A 11 -14.61 -17.06 -2.59
C PHE A 11 -14.27 -15.57 -2.39
N ALA A 12 -15.23 -14.67 -2.57
CA ALA A 12 -15.01 -13.21 -2.48
C ALA A 12 -15.27 -12.63 -1.07
N ASP A 13 -16.05 -13.30 -0.22
CA ASP A 13 -16.34 -12.79 1.13
C ASP A 13 -15.18 -13.09 2.11
N LYS A 14 -14.70 -12.05 2.82
CA LYS A 14 -13.55 -12.17 3.73
C LYS A 14 -13.88 -12.94 5.02
N ARG A 15 -15.16 -13.12 5.35
CA ARG A 15 -15.62 -13.71 6.63
C ARG A 15 -15.29 -15.20 6.78
N HIS A 16 -14.99 -15.92 5.69
CA HIS A 16 -14.63 -17.34 5.73
C HIS A 16 -13.14 -17.60 5.80
N LEU A 17 -12.30 -16.56 5.67
CA LEU A 17 -10.84 -16.68 5.78
C LEU A 17 -10.43 -17.25 7.16
N PHE A 18 -11.24 -17.01 8.20
CA PHE A 18 -11.06 -17.61 9.54
C PHE A 18 -11.19 -19.15 9.59
N ARG A 19 -11.69 -19.79 8.52
CA ARG A 19 -11.77 -21.25 8.42
C ARG A 19 -10.59 -21.90 7.68
N LEU A 20 -9.72 -21.09 7.06
CA LEU A 20 -8.54 -21.60 6.36
C LEU A 20 -7.43 -22.00 7.35
N PRO A 21 -6.56 -22.97 7.01
CA PRO A 21 -5.36 -23.25 7.80
C PRO A 21 -4.50 -21.98 7.98
N ALA A 22 -3.82 -21.86 9.12
CA ALA A 22 -3.06 -20.66 9.48
C ALA A 22 -2.03 -20.26 8.41
N ASP A 23 -1.39 -21.24 7.79
CA ASP A 23 -0.39 -21.03 6.74
C ASP A 23 -0.98 -20.37 5.50
N VAL A 24 -2.23 -20.72 5.14
CA VAL A 24 -2.95 -20.16 3.99
C VAL A 24 -3.40 -18.72 4.28
N ARG A 25 -3.86 -18.44 5.51
CA ARG A 25 -4.19 -17.06 5.93
C ARG A 25 -2.97 -16.15 5.90
N ALA A 26 -1.81 -16.63 6.37
CA ALA A 26 -0.58 -15.83 6.40
C ALA A 26 -0.16 -15.36 4.99
N VAL A 27 -0.42 -16.15 3.95
CA VAL A 27 -0.17 -15.76 2.56
C VAL A 27 -1.10 -14.62 2.12
N ALA A 28 -2.39 -14.70 2.44
CA ALA A 28 -3.38 -13.67 2.11
C ALA A 28 -3.13 -12.35 2.87
N ASP A 29 -2.78 -12.44 4.15
CA ASP A 29 -2.44 -11.28 4.98
C ASP A 29 -1.16 -10.60 4.48
N ASN A 30 -0.14 -11.40 4.10
CA ASN A 30 1.08 -10.87 3.49
C ASN A 30 0.81 -10.19 2.13
N TYR A 31 -0.04 -10.78 1.28
CA TYR A 31 -0.44 -10.17 0.01
C TYR A 31 -1.16 -8.84 0.21
N THR A 32 -2.05 -8.78 1.20
CA THR A 32 -2.76 -7.56 1.58
C THR A 32 -1.77 -6.48 2.03
N HIS A 33 -0.87 -6.82 2.95
CA HIS A 33 0.16 -5.88 3.44
C HIS A 33 1.15 -5.42 2.33
N LEU A 34 1.44 -6.28 1.34
CA LEU A 34 2.25 -5.95 0.17
C LEU A 34 1.59 -4.90 -0.74
N THR A 35 0.27 -4.98 -0.89
CA THR A 35 -0.51 -4.24 -1.90
C THR A 35 -1.22 -2.99 -1.38
N GLU A 36 -1.49 -2.90 -0.08
CA GLU A 36 -2.18 -1.75 0.53
C GLU A 36 -1.44 -0.43 0.32
N GLN A 37 -0.16 -0.36 0.66
CA GLN A 37 0.58 0.92 0.55
C GLN A 37 0.77 1.40 -0.90
N PRO A 38 1.17 0.56 -1.87
CA PRO A 38 1.27 0.99 -3.27
C PRO A 38 -0.06 1.49 -3.83
N THR A 39 -1.17 0.85 -3.47
CA THR A 39 -2.50 1.26 -3.93
C THR A 39 -2.85 2.68 -3.45
N LEU A 40 -2.59 2.96 -2.16
CA LEU A 40 -2.77 4.30 -1.60
C LEU A 40 -1.86 5.34 -2.27
N PHE A 41 -0.60 4.99 -2.54
CA PHE A 41 0.34 5.87 -3.24
C PHE A 41 -0.14 6.26 -4.64
N TYR A 42 -0.65 5.30 -5.42
CA TYR A 42 -1.19 5.58 -6.74
C TYR A 42 -2.43 6.47 -6.68
N ALA A 43 -3.38 6.16 -5.79
CA ALA A 43 -4.59 6.96 -5.62
C ALA A 43 -4.25 8.40 -5.22
N LEU A 44 -3.34 8.58 -4.26
CA LEU A 44 -2.91 9.89 -3.79
C LEU A 44 -2.17 10.68 -4.87
N SER A 45 -1.19 10.07 -5.54
CA SER A 45 -0.36 10.76 -6.55
C SER A 45 -1.19 11.20 -7.76
N LEU A 46 -2.09 10.33 -8.24
CA LEU A 46 -3.01 10.66 -9.33
C LEU A 46 -4.02 11.72 -8.88
N GLY A 47 -4.54 11.62 -7.65
CA GLY A 47 -5.42 12.63 -7.07
C GLY A 47 -4.77 14.01 -7.05
N ILE A 48 -3.56 14.12 -6.50
CA ILE A 48 -2.79 15.37 -6.46
C ILE A 48 -2.57 15.95 -7.87
N GLN A 49 -2.23 15.11 -8.85
CA GLN A 49 -1.99 15.54 -10.23
C GLN A 49 -3.26 16.04 -10.92
N VAL A 50 -4.38 15.34 -10.78
CA VAL A 50 -5.66 15.72 -11.40
C VAL A 50 -6.27 16.95 -10.73
N SER A 51 -6.06 17.12 -9.43
CA SER A 51 -6.48 18.34 -8.70
C SER A 51 -5.68 19.59 -9.06
N GLY A 52 -4.62 19.48 -9.87
CA GLY A 52 -3.76 20.61 -10.21
C GLY A 52 -2.88 21.11 -9.05
N LEU A 53 -2.76 20.33 -7.98
CA LEU A 53 -1.98 20.66 -6.77
C LEU A 53 -0.54 20.14 -6.84
N ALA A 54 -0.20 19.39 -7.89
CA ALA A 54 1.13 18.83 -8.07
C ALA A 54 2.19 19.92 -8.22
N ASP A 55 3.24 19.83 -7.44
CA ASP A 55 4.41 20.70 -7.49
C ASP A 55 5.69 19.90 -7.33
N GLN A 56 6.83 20.60 -7.40
CA GLN A 56 8.15 19.95 -7.33
C GLN A 56 8.34 19.15 -6.04
N LEU A 57 7.81 19.61 -4.90
CA LEU A 57 7.93 18.90 -3.64
C LEU A 57 7.15 17.58 -3.66
N PHE A 58 5.93 17.56 -4.18
CA PHE A 58 5.18 16.30 -4.34
C PHE A 58 5.91 15.31 -5.24
N VAL A 59 6.51 15.77 -6.34
CA VAL A 59 7.27 14.91 -7.25
C VAL A 59 8.49 14.31 -6.57
N VAL A 60 9.27 15.11 -5.84
CA VAL A 60 10.45 14.62 -5.10
C VAL A 60 10.04 13.59 -4.05
N LEU A 61 9.00 13.87 -3.26
CA LEU A 61 8.51 12.94 -2.24
C LEU A 61 7.99 11.63 -2.85
N ALA A 62 7.30 11.70 -4.00
CA ALA A 62 6.83 10.52 -4.70
C ALA A 62 8.01 9.63 -5.15
N TRP A 63 9.08 10.22 -5.69
CA TRP A 63 10.28 9.46 -6.06
C TRP A 63 11.02 8.88 -4.85
N ILE A 64 11.10 9.62 -3.74
CA ILE A 64 11.65 9.10 -2.48
C ILE A 64 10.85 7.89 -2.01
N TYR A 65 9.52 7.96 -2.05
CA TYR A 65 8.65 6.83 -1.71
C TYR A 65 8.94 5.62 -2.60
N VAL A 66 9.02 5.80 -3.92
CA VAL A 66 9.32 4.71 -4.87
C VAL A 66 10.68 4.07 -4.56
N LEU A 67 11.72 4.88 -4.32
CA LEU A 67 13.05 4.37 -3.95
C LEU A 67 13.02 3.58 -2.64
N LEU A 68 12.33 4.07 -1.61
CA LEU A 68 12.17 3.34 -0.34
C LEU A 68 11.46 2.01 -0.55
N ARG A 69 10.46 1.92 -1.44
CA ARG A 69 9.79 0.66 -1.78
C ARG A 69 10.71 -0.31 -2.50
N ILE A 70 11.57 0.17 -3.40
CA ILE A 70 12.60 -0.66 -4.05
C ILE A 70 13.57 -1.20 -3.00
N VAL A 71 14.09 -0.34 -2.12
CA VAL A 71 15.00 -0.74 -1.04
C VAL A 71 14.33 -1.76 -0.11
N HIS A 72 13.06 -1.56 0.27
CA HIS A 72 12.34 -2.51 1.10
C HIS A 72 12.28 -3.91 0.46
N SER A 73 11.96 -3.99 -0.84
CA SER A 73 11.92 -5.23 -1.59
C SER A 73 13.31 -5.88 -1.70
N LEU A 74 14.36 -5.09 -1.91
CA LEU A 74 15.75 -5.58 -1.95
C LEU A 74 16.18 -6.14 -0.60
N VAL A 75 15.91 -5.42 0.51
CA VAL A 75 16.22 -5.92 1.85
C VAL A 75 15.52 -7.26 2.07
N GLN A 76 14.23 -7.36 1.74
CA GLN A 76 13.47 -8.59 1.88
C GLN A 76 13.99 -9.73 0.99
N GLY A 77 14.47 -9.43 -0.22
CA GLY A 77 14.98 -10.43 -1.17
C GLY A 77 16.43 -10.87 -0.91
N ILE A 78 17.24 -10.03 -0.26
CA ILE A 78 18.67 -10.30 -0.04
C ILE A 78 18.94 -10.89 1.36
N GLY A 79 18.15 -10.55 2.38
CA GLY A 79 18.36 -11.08 3.73
C GLY A 79 17.20 -10.84 4.70
N ASN A 80 17.02 -11.72 5.69
CA ASN A 80 15.88 -11.63 6.60
C ASN A 80 16.12 -10.68 7.80
N HIS A 81 16.54 -9.44 7.55
CA HIS A 81 16.73 -8.43 8.60
C HIS A 81 15.42 -7.71 8.94
N VAL A 82 14.69 -8.26 9.91
CA VAL A 82 13.35 -7.79 10.29
C VAL A 82 13.32 -6.31 10.68
N ILE A 83 14.27 -5.84 11.48
CA ILE A 83 14.33 -4.43 11.93
C ILE A 83 14.52 -3.50 10.75
N LEU A 84 15.43 -3.82 9.81
CA LEU A 84 15.70 -2.99 8.66
C LEU A 84 14.48 -2.88 7.75
N ARG A 85 13.80 -4.01 7.47
CA ARG A 85 12.54 -4.03 6.71
C ARG A 85 11.49 -3.14 7.36
N PHE A 86 11.31 -3.27 8.68
CA PHE A 86 10.38 -2.45 9.44
C PHE A 86 10.71 -0.96 9.35
N CYS A 87 11.98 -0.57 9.53
CA CYS A 87 12.40 0.83 9.43
C CYS A 87 12.16 1.43 8.03
N VAL A 88 12.51 0.70 6.97
CA VAL A 88 12.30 1.16 5.58
C VAL A 88 10.80 1.26 5.27
N PHE A 89 10.00 0.31 5.75
CA PHE A 89 8.54 0.35 5.65
C PHE A 89 7.95 1.56 6.39
N ALA A 90 8.37 1.80 7.63
CA ALA A 90 7.92 2.93 8.43
C ALA A 90 8.29 4.27 7.77
N ALA A 91 9.51 4.39 7.23
CA ALA A 91 9.93 5.58 6.48
C ALA A 91 9.07 5.81 5.23
N SER A 92 8.80 4.76 4.45
CA SER A 92 7.91 4.83 3.28
C SER A 92 6.50 5.28 3.67
N THR A 93 5.97 4.74 4.78
CA THR A 93 4.67 5.15 5.35
C THR A 93 4.67 6.62 5.75
N GLY A 94 5.75 7.10 6.38
CA GLY A 94 5.88 8.48 6.81
C GLY A 94 5.85 9.47 5.64
N ILE A 95 6.53 9.15 4.53
CA ILE A 95 6.48 9.97 3.30
C ILE A 95 5.05 10.02 2.76
N LEU A 96 4.35 8.88 2.68
CA LEU A 96 2.99 8.82 2.18
C LEU A 96 2.01 9.60 3.09
N ALA A 97 2.17 9.50 4.41
CA ALA A 97 1.39 10.26 5.38
C ALA A 97 1.63 11.77 5.25
N TYR A 98 2.89 12.20 5.09
CA TYR A 98 3.22 13.61 4.89
C TYR A 98 2.62 14.15 3.58
N MET A 99 2.74 13.42 2.47
CA MET A 99 2.09 13.79 1.20
C MET A 99 0.57 13.93 1.38
N THR A 100 -0.05 13.02 2.13
CA THR A 100 -1.50 13.05 2.40
C THR A 100 -1.88 14.29 3.21
N LEU A 101 -1.20 14.55 4.32
CA LEU A 101 -1.46 15.73 5.16
C LEU A 101 -1.29 17.03 4.39
N ARG A 102 -0.25 17.10 3.56
CA ARG A 102 0.00 18.25 2.70
C ARG A 102 -1.09 18.43 1.66
N ALA A 103 -1.53 17.36 1.00
CA ALA A 103 -2.62 17.42 0.05
C ALA A 103 -3.92 17.88 0.72
N ILE A 104 -4.25 17.36 1.90
CA ILE A 104 -5.39 17.82 2.71
C ILE A 104 -5.28 19.32 3.00
N ARG A 105 -4.12 19.77 3.48
CA ARG A 105 -3.87 21.20 3.75
C ARG A 105 -4.15 22.08 2.53
N LEU A 106 -3.68 21.67 1.35
CA LEU A 106 -3.84 22.41 0.10
C LEU A 106 -5.27 22.32 -0.47
N VAL A 107 -6.02 21.26 -0.20
CA VAL A 107 -7.41 21.12 -0.67
C VAL A 107 -8.37 21.97 0.17
N PHE A 108 -8.11 22.11 1.47
CA PHE A 108 -9.00 22.81 2.40
C PHE A 108 -8.50 24.20 2.82
N ASP A 109 -7.36 24.66 2.27
CA ASP A 109 -6.83 26.02 2.41
C ASP A 109 -6.70 26.54 3.87
N PHE A 110 -6.26 25.69 4.82
CA PHE A 110 -5.94 26.07 6.20
C PHE A 110 -4.44 25.88 6.48
#